data_AF-A0A954C0F1-F1
#
_entry.id   AF-A0A954C0F1-F1
#
_cell.length_a   1.000
_cell.length_b   1.000
_cell.length_c   1.000
_cell.angle_alpha   90.00
_cell.angle_beta   90.00
_cell.angle_gamma   90.00
#
_symmetry.space_group_name_H-M   'P 1'
#
loop_
_entity.id
_entity.type
_entity.pdbx_description
1 polymer ?
#
loop_
_entity_poly.entity_id
_entity_poly.type
_entity_poly.pdbx_seq_one_letter_code
_entity_poly.pdbx_strand_id
1 'polypeptide(L)'
;MPNQPISINLDRMVDAMLDTRTPHYWDPKRSKIVRGSSDLDDDRTRRVLIDTIGKRKFKQLTDGFAKTIDPKDGKLVQEAVKGSFDKFNRLLQKRADLKKAWIAFAGEELMEAAVDWLAMQGIEEFIATGEIAKFALEEAESADEEEEDEDDDEDEEELEEEEEEEEEDEEEEDEEDEEEDLDEDEEEDEEFEENGEEDDEEE
;
A
#
# COMPACT_ATOMS: atom_id res chain seq x y z
N MET A 1 -9.67 -6.30 32.93
CA MET A 1 -10.06 -7.33 31.94
C MET A 1 -8.84 -7.50 31.05
N PRO A 2 -8.34 -8.72 30.78
CA PRO A 2 -7.29 -8.85 29.78
C PRO A 2 -7.82 -8.25 28.48
N ASN A 3 -7.11 -7.26 27.93
CA ASN A 3 -7.43 -6.68 26.64
C ASN A 3 -7.34 -7.81 25.63
N GLN A 4 -8.48 -8.27 25.12
CA GLN A 4 -8.44 -9.19 24.00
C GLN A 4 -7.79 -8.47 22.81
N PRO A 5 -6.80 -9.08 22.14
CA PRO A 5 -6.19 -8.48 20.98
C PRO A 5 -7.25 -8.23 19.92
N ILE A 6 -7.15 -7.08 19.28
CA ILE A 6 -8.11 -6.63 18.28
C ILE A 6 -7.91 -7.46 17.01
N SER A 7 -8.99 -7.94 16.38
CA SER A 7 -8.88 -8.59 15.07
C SER A 7 -8.93 -7.55 13.96
N ILE A 8 -7.93 -7.57 13.07
CA ILE A 8 -7.80 -6.64 11.94
C ILE A 8 -7.74 -7.43 10.64
N ASN A 9 -8.52 -7.03 9.65
CA ASN A 9 -8.48 -7.62 8.32
C ASN A 9 -7.52 -6.83 7.43
N LEU A 10 -6.37 -7.42 7.11
CA LEU A 10 -5.31 -6.76 6.35
C LEU A 10 -5.70 -6.57 4.88
N ASP A 11 -6.51 -7.45 4.29
CA ASP A 11 -7.01 -7.26 2.91
C ASP A 11 -7.78 -5.94 2.77
N ARG A 12 -8.61 -5.61 3.77
CA ARG A 12 -9.35 -4.35 3.79
C ARG A 12 -8.46 -3.14 4.05
N MET A 13 -7.37 -3.32 4.82
CA MET A 13 -6.38 -2.27 5.01
C MET A 13 -5.68 -1.97 3.69
N VAL A 14 -5.18 -3.00 3.02
CA VAL A 14 -4.55 -2.89 1.70
C VAL A 14 -5.52 -2.30 0.68
N ASP A 15 -6.76 -2.78 0.58
CA ASP A 15 -7.76 -2.23 -0.34
C ASP A 15 -7.99 -0.72 -0.09
N ALA A 16 -7.95 -0.27 1.16
CA ALA A 16 -8.05 1.15 1.55
C ALA A 16 -6.79 1.95 1.16
N MET A 17 -5.60 1.38 1.35
CA MET A 17 -4.33 2.00 0.95
C MET A 17 -4.18 2.12 -0.58
N LEU A 18 -4.89 1.29 -1.34
CA LEU A 18 -4.92 1.32 -2.80
C LEU A 18 -6.01 2.24 -3.40
N ASP A 19 -7.02 2.62 -2.62
CA ASP A 19 -8.09 3.55 -3.06
C ASP A 19 -7.66 5.00 -2.83
N THR A 20 -7.05 5.60 -3.86
CA THR A 20 -6.63 7.00 -3.84
C THR A 20 -7.76 8.01 -4.06
N ARG A 21 -8.97 7.54 -4.40
CA ARG A 21 -10.10 8.42 -4.72
C ARG A 21 -10.89 8.77 -3.46
N THR A 22 -11.02 7.82 -2.55
CA THR A 22 -11.86 8.00 -1.36
C THR A 22 -10.98 7.87 -0.11
N PRO A 23 -10.98 8.86 0.79
CA PRO A 23 -10.27 8.71 2.04
C PRO A 23 -10.89 7.58 2.87
N HIS A 24 -10.03 6.78 3.47
CA HIS A 24 -10.38 5.71 4.37
C HIS A 24 -9.84 6.01 5.75
N TYR A 25 -10.60 5.62 6.77
CA TYR A 25 -10.27 5.91 8.15
C TYR A 25 -10.35 4.64 8.99
N TRP A 26 -9.39 4.48 9.88
CA TRP A 26 -9.49 3.52 10.96
C TRP A 26 -10.31 4.12 12.11
N ASP A 27 -11.30 3.36 12.58
CA ASP A 27 -12.07 3.63 13.80
C ASP A 27 -11.57 2.70 14.91
N PRO A 28 -10.77 3.20 15.87
CA PRO A 28 -10.22 2.38 16.95
C PRO A 28 -11.29 1.81 17.89
N LYS A 29 -12.41 2.54 18.09
CA LYS A 29 -13.49 2.14 18.99
C LYS A 29 -14.28 0.97 18.41
N ARG A 30 -14.46 0.95 17.09
CA ARG A 30 -15.19 -0.11 16.38
C ARG A 30 -14.27 -1.17 15.79
N SER A 31 -12.95 -0.94 15.82
CA SER A 31 -11.91 -1.77 15.21
C SER A 31 -12.19 -2.07 13.73
N LYS A 32 -12.57 -1.02 12.98
CA LYS A 32 -13.05 -1.16 11.59
C LYS A 32 -12.57 -0.01 10.72
N ILE A 33 -12.43 -0.32 9.43
CA ILE A 33 -12.17 0.67 8.39
C ILE A 33 -13.50 1.28 7.92
N VAL A 34 -13.53 2.61 7.83
CA VAL A 34 -14.67 3.43 7.39
C VAL A 34 -14.27 4.22 6.15
N ARG A 35 -15.11 4.22 5.14
CA ARG A 35 -14.91 4.93 3.87
C ARG A 35 -15.64 6.29 3.90
N GLY A 36 -15.04 7.35 3.37
CA GLY A 36 -15.70 8.66 3.21
C GLY A 36 -15.40 9.64 4.34
N SER A 37 -16.31 10.56 4.67
CA SER A 37 -16.00 11.69 5.57
C SER A 37 -15.67 11.27 7.02
N SER A 38 -14.73 12.01 7.61
CA SER A 38 -14.43 12.06 9.05
C SER A 38 -15.64 12.44 9.91
N ASP A 39 -16.61 13.17 9.36
CA ASP A 39 -17.64 13.94 10.10
C ASP A 39 -18.91 13.17 10.47
N LEU A 40 -18.81 11.93 10.96
CA LEU A 40 -20.01 11.13 11.23
C LEU A 40 -20.31 10.75 12.66
N ASP A 41 -19.56 11.19 13.66
CA ASP A 41 -20.02 10.98 15.04
C ASP A 41 -19.52 12.10 15.96
N ASP A 42 -20.47 12.73 16.64
CA ASP A 42 -20.37 13.73 17.73
C ASP A 42 -19.70 13.15 19.00
N ASP A 43 -18.85 12.14 18.81
CA ASP A 43 -18.38 11.22 19.83
C ASP A 43 -16.85 11.21 19.77
N ARG A 44 -16.22 11.56 20.90
CA ARG A 44 -14.82 12.01 21.11
C ARG A 44 -13.68 11.08 20.66
N THR A 45 -13.92 10.12 19.79
CA THR A 45 -12.90 9.22 19.22
C THR A 45 -12.49 9.69 17.84
N ARG A 46 -11.28 10.26 17.77
CA ARG A 46 -10.64 10.70 16.53
C ARG A 46 -10.41 9.49 15.63
N ARG A 47 -11.08 9.44 14.48
CA ARG A 47 -10.76 8.48 13.42
C ARG A 47 -9.41 8.86 12.81
N VAL A 48 -8.61 7.87 12.43
CA VAL A 48 -7.27 8.07 11.88
C VAL A 48 -7.32 7.82 10.38
N LEU A 49 -6.80 8.75 9.58
CA LEU A 49 -6.71 8.58 8.13
C LEU A 49 -5.71 7.47 7.81
N ILE A 50 -6.13 6.51 6.98
CA ILE A 50 -5.25 5.47 6.45
C ILE A 50 -4.52 6.06 5.26
N ASP A 51 -3.19 6.06 5.32
CA ASP A 51 -2.36 6.60 4.25
C ASP A 51 -2.38 5.67 3.05
N THR A 52 -2.46 6.25 1.85
CA THR A 52 -2.36 5.47 0.62
C THR A 52 -0.92 5.11 0.33
N ILE A 53 -0.71 4.00 -0.38
CA ILE A 53 0.63 3.66 -0.88
C ILE A 53 1.15 4.79 -1.77
N GLY A 54 2.39 5.22 -1.52
CA GLY A 54 3.03 6.28 -2.29
C GLY A 54 3.02 5.98 -3.78
N LYS A 55 2.70 6.98 -4.61
CA LYS A 55 2.49 6.78 -6.06
C LYS A 55 3.67 6.11 -6.76
N ARG A 56 4.90 6.40 -6.33
CA ARG A 56 6.13 5.80 -6.87
C ARG A 56 6.20 4.30 -6.56
N LYS A 57 6.04 3.89 -5.29
CA LYS A 57 6.04 2.49 -4.85
C LYS A 57 4.92 1.71 -5.55
N PHE A 58 3.72 2.28 -5.59
CA PHE A 58 2.59 1.65 -6.28
C PHE A 58 2.88 1.43 -7.77
N LYS A 59 3.42 2.43 -8.46
CA LYS A 59 3.81 2.29 -9.87
C LYS A 59 4.87 1.20 -10.06
N GLN A 60 5.92 1.17 -9.23
CA GLN A 60 6.96 0.13 -9.27
C GLN A 60 6.36 -1.27 -9.12
N LEU A 61 5.50 -1.48 -8.12
CA LEU A 61 4.82 -2.76 -7.90
C LEU A 61 3.97 -3.17 -9.10
N THR A 62 3.16 -2.25 -9.65
CA THR A 62 2.30 -2.57 -10.80
C THR A 62 3.09 -2.82 -12.10
N ASP A 63 4.20 -2.11 -12.31
CA ASP A 63 5.11 -2.31 -13.44
C ASP A 63 5.85 -3.65 -13.33
N GLY A 64 6.25 -4.04 -12.12
CA GLY A 64 6.81 -5.36 -11.83
C GLY A 64 5.79 -6.46 -12.08
N PHE A 65 4.61 -6.35 -11.49
CA PHE A 65 3.54 -7.33 -11.60
C PHE A 65 3.14 -7.58 -13.07
N ALA A 66 2.98 -6.53 -13.87
CA ALA A 66 2.61 -6.65 -15.28
C ALA A 66 3.63 -7.45 -16.12
N LYS A 67 4.89 -7.54 -15.69
CA LYS A 67 5.94 -8.35 -16.34
C LYS A 67 5.89 -9.82 -15.94
N THR A 68 5.28 -10.15 -14.81
CA THR A 68 5.23 -11.52 -14.26
C THR A 68 4.04 -12.34 -14.76
N ILE A 69 3.01 -11.67 -15.27
CA ILE A 69 1.77 -12.30 -15.75
C ILE A 69 1.72 -12.40 -17.28
N ASP A 70 0.68 -13.05 -17.81
CA ASP A 70 0.49 -13.17 -19.25
C ASP A 70 0.51 -11.78 -19.93
N PRO A 71 1.20 -11.61 -21.08
CA PRO A 71 1.31 -10.31 -21.74
C PRO A 71 -0.03 -9.61 -22.04
N LYS A 72 -1.12 -10.35 -22.22
CA LYS A 72 -2.46 -9.76 -22.42
C LYS A 72 -2.98 -9.16 -21.13
N ASP A 73 -2.89 -9.89 -20.02
CA ASP A 73 -3.31 -9.38 -18.72
C ASP A 73 -2.36 -8.28 -18.21
N GLY A 74 -1.07 -8.37 -18.50
CA GLY A 74 -0.08 -7.32 -18.23
C GLY A 74 -0.43 -6.00 -18.94
N LYS A 75 -0.90 -6.06 -20.19
CA LYS A 75 -1.43 -4.87 -20.89
C LYS A 75 -2.67 -4.30 -20.21
N LEU A 76 -3.61 -5.14 -19.76
CA LEU A 76 -4.80 -4.69 -19.04
C LEU A 76 -4.44 -3.98 -17.73
N VAL A 77 -3.48 -4.53 -16.98
CA VAL A 77 -2.95 -3.90 -15.75
C VAL A 77 -2.36 -2.54 -16.07
N GLN A 78 -1.50 -2.45 -17.09
CA GLN A 78 -0.85 -1.20 -17.50
C GLN A 78 -1.86 -0.13 -17.98
N GLU A 79 -2.88 -0.53 -18.74
CA GLU A 79 -3.97 0.37 -19.15
C GLU A 79 -4.79 0.86 -17.95
N ALA A 80 -5.07 -0.02 -16.98
CA ALA A 80 -5.79 0.36 -15.77
C ALA A 80 -5.00 1.39 -14.96
N VAL A 81 -3.70 1.14 -14.72
CA VAL A 81 -2.81 2.02 -13.93
C VAL A 81 -2.61 3.38 -14.61
N LYS A 82 -2.43 3.43 -15.94
CA LYS A 82 -2.35 4.68 -16.70
C LYS A 82 -3.57 5.58 -16.50
N GLY A 83 -4.76 4.98 -16.42
CA GLY A 83 -5.98 5.73 -16.27
C GLY A 83 -6.18 6.29 -14.85
N SER A 84 -5.84 5.51 -13.82
CA SER A 84 -5.80 5.90 -12.39
C SER A 84 -5.56 4.65 -11.54
N PHE A 85 -5.01 4.78 -10.34
CA PHE A 85 -4.83 3.63 -9.43
C PHE A 85 -6.17 2.99 -9.00
N ASP A 86 -7.24 3.77 -8.89
CA ASP A 86 -8.60 3.26 -8.64
C ASP A 86 -9.08 2.28 -9.74
N LYS A 87 -8.72 2.52 -11.01
CA LYS A 87 -9.05 1.60 -12.11
C LYS A 87 -8.35 0.25 -11.95
N PHE A 88 -7.12 0.23 -11.44
CA PHE A 88 -6.42 -1.01 -11.12
C PHE A 88 -7.13 -1.76 -9.99
N ASN A 89 -7.49 -1.09 -8.89
CA ASN A 89 -8.23 -1.74 -7.80
C ASN A 89 -9.57 -2.32 -8.29
N ARG A 90 -10.32 -1.58 -9.11
CA ARG A 90 -11.55 -2.08 -9.77
C ARG A 90 -11.29 -3.26 -10.70
N LEU A 91 -10.15 -3.31 -11.38
CA LEU A 91 -9.76 -4.45 -12.21
C LEU A 91 -9.57 -5.70 -11.34
N LEU A 92 -8.84 -5.58 -10.22
CA LEU A 92 -8.62 -6.69 -9.29
C LEU A 92 -9.93 -7.18 -8.67
N GLN A 93 -10.86 -6.28 -8.33
CA GLN A 93 -12.19 -6.66 -7.84
C GLN A 93 -13.02 -7.44 -8.87
N LYS A 94 -12.84 -7.18 -10.16
CA LYS A 94 -13.54 -7.88 -11.26
C LYS A 94 -12.86 -9.18 -11.68
N ARG A 95 -11.53 -9.25 -11.56
CA ARG A 95 -10.68 -10.37 -11.97
C ARG A 95 -10.04 -11.00 -10.74
N ALA A 96 -10.76 -11.93 -10.10
CA ALA A 96 -10.28 -12.62 -8.89
C ALA A 96 -8.98 -13.41 -9.13
N ASP A 97 -8.77 -13.90 -10.35
CA ASP A 97 -7.53 -14.53 -10.80
C ASP A 97 -6.35 -13.55 -10.75
N LEU A 98 -6.54 -12.32 -11.24
CA LEU A 98 -5.52 -11.26 -11.16
C LEU A 98 -5.33 -10.76 -9.74
N LYS A 99 -6.41 -10.66 -8.93
CA LYS A 99 -6.28 -10.31 -7.50
C LYS A 99 -5.42 -11.34 -6.77
N LYS A 100 -5.65 -12.64 -6.99
CA LYS A 100 -4.84 -13.69 -6.39
C LYS A 100 -3.37 -13.64 -6.84
N ALA A 101 -3.12 -13.41 -8.13
CA ALA A 101 -1.77 -13.26 -8.64
C ALA A 101 -1.07 -12.00 -8.10
N TRP A 102 -1.81 -10.90 -7.96
CA TRP A 102 -1.31 -9.66 -7.37
C TRP A 102 -0.94 -9.85 -5.90
N ILE A 103 -1.80 -10.49 -5.11
CA ILE A 103 -1.53 -10.82 -3.72
C ILE A 103 -0.31 -11.76 -3.62
N ALA A 104 -0.16 -12.72 -4.52
CA ALA A 104 1.03 -13.57 -4.52
C ALA A 104 2.32 -12.83 -4.89
N PHE A 105 2.24 -11.75 -5.68
CA PHE A 105 3.40 -10.98 -6.13
C PHE A 105 3.80 -9.87 -5.15
N ALA A 106 2.83 -9.08 -4.68
CA ALA A 106 3.06 -7.89 -3.87
C ALA A 106 2.58 -8.07 -2.41
N GLY A 107 2.07 -9.26 -2.05
CA GLY A 107 1.40 -9.48 -0.77
C GLY A 107 2.25 -9.17 0.45
N GLU A 108 3.54 -9.52 0.41
CA GLU A 108 4.52 -9.21 1.44
C GLU A 108 4.73 -7.70 1.59
N GLU A 109 5.11 -6.99 0.52
CA GLU A 109 5.28 -5.53 0.57
C GLU A 109 4.00 -4.77 0.98
N LEU A 110 2.82 -5.30 0.64
CA LEU A 110 1.52 -4.74 1.02
C LEU A 110 1.15 -5.05 2.47
N MET A 111 1.55 -6.23 2.96
CA MET A 111 1.42 -6.65 4.35
C MET A 111 2.28 -5.74 5.23
N GLU A 112 3.57 -5.62 4.93
CA GLU A 112 4.51 -4.75 5.65
C GLU A 112 3.98 -3.31 5.73
N ALA A 113 3.57 -2.73 4.59
CA ALA A 113 3.02 -1.38 4.58
C ALA A 113 1.78 -1.23 5.48
N ALA A 114 0.93 -2.25 5.54
CA ALA A 114 -0.25 -2.26 6.41
C ALA A 114 0.12 -2.39 7.89
N VAL A 115 1.10 -3.25 8.22
CA VAL A 115 1.61 -3.46 9.59
C VAL A 115 2.37 -2.23 10.07
N ASP A 116 3.27 -1.66 9.27
CA ASP A 116 3.99 -0.42 9.57
C ASP A 116 3.04 0.72 9.89
N TRP A 117 2.00 0.88 9.07
CA TRP A 117 0.99 1.91 9.32
C TRP A 117 0.27 1.69 10.65
N LEU A 118 -0.08 0.43 10.98
CA LEU A 118 -0.69 0.07 12.27
C LEU A 118 0.26 0.36 13.45
N ALA A 119 1.54 0.02 13.31
CA ALA A 119 2.57 0.30 14.32
C ALA A 119 2.74 1.81 14.54
N MET A 120 2.73 2.63 13.48
CA MET A 120 2.74 4.10 13.60
C MET A 120 1.53 4.65 14.37
N GLN A 121 0.40 3.92 14.39
CA GLN A 121 -0.77 4.26 15.21
C GLN A 121 -0.71 3.69 16.63
N GLY A 122 0.36 3.00 17.00
CA GLY A 122 0.52 2.33 18.30
C GLY A 122 -0.29 1.03 18.43
N ILE A 123 -0.62 0.38 17.31
CA ILE A 123 -1.33 -0.90 17.28
C ILE A 123 -0.30 -2.00 17.00
N GLU A 124 0.34 -2.48 18.05
CA GLU A 124 1.39 -3.52 17.98
C GLU A 124 0.82 -4.93 18.18
N GLU A 125 -0.21 -5.08 19.02
CA GLU A 125 -0.84 -6.37 19.31
C GLU A 125 -2.21 -6.50 18.62
N PHE A 126 -2.29 -7.31 17.57
CA PHE A 126 -3.54 -7.60 16.88
C PHE A 126 -3.54 -9.01 16.26
N ILE A 127 -4.74 -9.54 16.02
CA ILE A 127 -4.93 -10.79 15.26
C ILE A 127 -5.14 -10.41 13.79
N ALA A 128 -4.12 -10.62 12.97
CA ALA A 128 -4.20 -10.44 11.52
C ALA A 128 -5.15 -11.46 10.89
N THR A 129 -6.00 -11.00 9.97
CA THR A 129 -6.93 -11.86 9.20
C THR A 129 -6.97 -11.43 7.73
N GLY A 130 -7.37 -12.35 6.85
CA GLY A 130 -7.41 -12.11 5.40
C GLY A 130 -6.42 -12.97 4.62
N GLU A 131 -6.35 -12.79 3.31
CA GLU A 131 -5.38 -13.45 2.45
C GLU A 131 -3.96 -12.89 2.67
N ILE A 132 -3.85 -11.57 2.85
CA ILE A 132 -2.59 -10.87 3.14
C ILE A 132 -2.01 -11.26 4.51
N ALA A 133 -2.85 -11.66 5.47
CA ALA A 133 -2.39 -12.06 6.80
C ALA A 133 -1.52 -13.33 6.82
N LYS A 134 -1.48 -14.10 5.71
CA LYS A 134 -0.60 -15.27 5.61
C LYS A 134 0.87 -14.88 5.60
N PHE A 135 1.22 -13.78 4.93
CA PHE A 135 2.59 -13.29 4.87
C PHE A 135 3.11 -12.87 6.25
N ALA A 136 2.25 -12.27 7.09
CA ALA A 136 2.60 -11.92 8.47
C ALA A 136 2.86 -13.15 9.37
N LEU A 137 2.22 -14.30 9.06
CA LEU A 137 2.45 -15.54 9.81
C LEU A 137 3.73 -16.24 9.34
N GLU A 138 3.97 -16.26 8.03
CA GLU A 138 5.20 -16.83 7.44
C GLU A 138 6.45 -16.08 7.93
N GLU A 139 6.39 -14.75 8.04
CA GLU A 139 7.48 -13.93 8.60
C GLU A 139 7.73 -14.23 10.08
N ALA A 140 6.67 -14.35 10.88
CA ALA A 140 6.80 -14.68 12.31
C ALA A 140 7.34 -16.10 12.56
N GLU A 141 6.97 -17.08 11.72
CA GLU A 141 7.54 -18.43 11.77
C GLU A 141 9.02 -18.43 11.36
N SER A 142 9.40 -17.64 10.35
CA SER A 142 10.80 -17.53 9.90
C SER A 142 11.71 -16.89 10.95
N ALA A 143 11.20 -15.90 11.70
CA ALA A 143 11.94 -15.26 12.80
C ALA A 143 12.12 -16.17 14.03
N ASP A 144 11.20 -17.10 14.29
CA ASP A 144 11.30 -18.08 15.39
C ASP A 144 12.29 -19.21 15.04
N GLU A 145 12.46 -19.53 13.75
CA GLU A 145 13.46 -20.51 13.27
C GLU A 145 14.91 -19.98 13.29
N GLU A 146 15.14 -18.66 13.24
CA GLU A 146 16.49 -18.06 13.33
C GLU A 146 17.02 -17.93 14.78
N GLU A 147 16.17 -18.06 15.80
CA GLU A 147 16.58 -17.96 17.23
C GLU A 147 16.90 -19.33 17.89
N GLU A 148 16.82 -20.46 17.16
CA GLU A 148 17.17 -21.80 17.68
C GLU A 148 18.61 -22.27 17.38
N ASP A 149 19.49 -21.43 16.79
CA ASP A 149 20.87 -21.79 16.39
C ASP A 149 21.98 -20.95 17.07
N GLU A 150 21.76 -20.44 18.29
CA GLU A 150 22.83 -19.84 19.12
C GLU A 150 23.01 -20.59 20.46
N ASP A 151 23.44 -21.85 20.43
CA ASP A 151 24.08 -22.51 21.59
C ASP A 151 24.77 -23.82 21.15
N ASP A 152 25.92 -23.76 20.47
CA ASP A 152 27.07 -24.62 20.82
C ASP A 152 28.38 -24.15 20.15
N ASP A 153 29.46 -24.25 20.92
CA ASP A 153 30.89 -24.15 20.58
C ASP A 153 31.54 -22.75 20.59
N GLU A 154 31.91 -22.36 21.81
CA GLU A 154 33.23 -21.77 22.12
C GLU A 154 34.35 -22.56 21.40
N ASP A 155 35.01 -21.96 20.40
CA ASP A 155 36.42 -22.27 20.14
C ASP A 155 37.19 -21.02 19.68
N GLU A 156 38.27 -20.78 20.42
CA GLU A 156 39.27 -19.75 20.18
C GLU A 156 39.92 -19.96 18.80
N GLU A 157 40.14 -18.89 18.01
CA GLU A 157 41.50 -18.51 17.61
C GLU A 157 41.52 -17.21 16.78
N GLU A 158 42.58 -16.45 17.04
CA GLU A 158 42.99 -15.18 16.46
C GLU A 158 42.96 -15.20 14.92
N LEU A 159 42.30 -14.21 14.31
CA LEU A 159 42.57 -13.85 12.91
C LEU A 159 43.09 -12.42 12.87
N GLU A 160 44.38 -12.36 12.55
CA GLU A 160 45.21 -11.19 12.40
C GLU A 160 44.62 -10.19 11.40
N GLU A 161 44.85 -8.92 11.74
CA GLU A 161 44.64 -7.72 10.94
C GLU A 161 45.31 -7.84 9.56
N GLU A 162 44.52 -7.81 8.48
CA GLU A 162 45.00 -7.32 7.18
C GLU A 162 44.10 -6.14 6.77
N GLU A 163 44.51 -4.94 7.21
CA GLU A 163 44.12 -3.67 6.60
C GLU A 163 44.77 -3.61 5.21
N GLU A 164 44.05 -4.06 4.17
CA GLU A 164 44.41 -3.70 2.79
C GLU A 164 43.68 -2.41 2.39
N GLU A 165 44.53 -1.43 2.09
CA GLU A 165 44.26 -0.14 1.49
C GLU A 165 43.52 -0.28 0.14
N GLU A 166 42.39 0.40 -0.02
CA GLU A 166 41.99 0.91 -1.34
C GLU A 166 41.72 2.41 -1.22
N GLU A 167 42.78 3.17 -1.52
CA GLU A 167 42.67 4.49 -2.13
C GLU A 167 42.15 4.33 -3.57
N GLU A 168 41.02 4.94 -3.91
CA GLU A 168 40.79 5.58 -5.21
C GLU A 168 39.91 6.81 -4.93
N ASP A 169 40.49 8.02 -4.92
CA ASP A 169 40.62 8.91 -6.09
C ASP A 169 39.24 9.25 -6.68
N GLU A 170 38.70 10.43 -6.37
CA GLU A 170 38.96 11.71 -7.04
C GLU A 170 37.89 11.98 -8.11
N GLU A 171 37.39 13.22 -8.10
CA GLU A 171 37.02 13.98 -9.32
C GLU A 171 35.71 13.56 -10.03
N GLU A 172 34.84 14.42 -10.58
CA GLU A 172 34.68 15.86 -10.80
C GLU A 172 33.17 16.10 -10.90
N GLU A 173 32.63 17.21 -10.40
CA GLU A 173 32.19 18.41 -11.17
C GLU A 173 31.00 18.22 -12.13
N ASP A 174 30.42 19.39 -12.41
CA ASP A 174 29.48 19.73 -13.48
C ASP A 174 28.00 19.47 -13.23
N GLU A 175 27.23 20.51 -12.88
CA GLU A 175 26.84 21.73 -13.62
C GLU A 175 25.34 21.54 -13.92
N GLU A 176 24.49 22.38 -13.35
CA GLU A 176 23.85 23.52 -14.03
C GLU A 176 22.91 23.10 -15.19
N ASP A 177 21.92 23.95 -15.39
CA ASP A 177 20.90 23.91 -16.44
C ASP A 177 19.74 22.91 -16.26
N GLU A 178 18.48 23.28 -16.47
CA GLU A 178 17.96 24.45 -17.17
C GLU A 178 16.51 24.64 -16.69
N GLU A 179 16.16 25.90 -16.47
CA GLU A 179 14.80 26.40 -16.48
C GLU A 179 14.10 25.92 -17.76
N GLU A 180 12.82 25.53 -17.69
CA GLU A 180 11.92 25.90 -18.79
C GLU A 180 10.46 25.88 -18.33
N ASP A 181 9.92 27.10 -18.34
CA ASP A 181 8.52 27.47 -18.40
C ASP A 181 7.69 26.52 -19.27
N LEU A 182 6.50 26.12 -18.78
CA LEU A 182 5.32 26.02 -19.65
C LEU A 182 4.09 26.52 -18.88
N ASP A 183 3.85 27.81 -19.11
CA ASP A 183 2.56 28.48 -19.15
C ASP A 183 1.49 27.71 -19.95
N GLU A 184 0.26 28.23 -19.81
CA GLU A 184 -0.95 28.06 -20.63
C GLU A 184 -1.91 26.97 -20.12
N ASP A 185 -2.89 27.37 -19.30
CA ASP A 185 -4.20 27.91 -19.75
C ASP A 185 -4.94 26.93 -20.66
N GLU A 186 -6.03 26.35 -20.14
CA GLU A 186 -7.32 26.37 -20.82
C GLU A 186 -8.39 25.90 -19.85
N GLU A 187 -9.08 26.88 -19.26
CA GLU A 187 -10.41 26.68 -18.69
C GLU A 187 -11.38 26.37 -19.83
N GLU A 188 -11.88 25.14 -19.90
CA GLU A 188 -13.04 24.83 -20.72
C GLU A 188 -14.25 24.60 -19.80
N ASP A 189 -14.92 25.74 -19.59
CA ASP A 189 -16.30 25.92 -19.16
C ASP A 189 -17.22 25.20 -20.16
N GLU A 190 -17.87 24.10 -19.75
CA GLU A 190 -19.09 23.64 -20.42
C GLU A 190 -20.19 23.42 -19.38
N GLU A 191 -20.92 24.50 -19.14
CA GLU A 191 -22.33 24.46 -18.74
C GLU A 191 -23.08 23.50 -19.66
N PHE A 192 -23.45 22.32 -19.16
CA PHE A 192 -24.42 21.48 -19.85
C PHE A 192 -25.80 21.65 -19.21
N GLU A 193 -26.70 22.12 -20.06
CA GLU A 193 -28.02 22.65 -19.81
C GLU A 193 -28.95 21.68 -19.06
N GLU A 194 -29.62 22.29 -18.08
CA GLU A 194 -30.87 21.88 -17.47
C GLU A 194 -31.96 21.71 -18.54
N ASN A 195 -32.34 20.46 -18.84
CA ASN A 195 -33.66 20.08 -19.36
C ASN A 195 -34.16 18.98 -18.41
N GLY A 196 -35.24 19.14 -17.65
CA GLY A 196 -36.53 19.72 -18.02
C GLY A 196 -37.43 18.59 -18.50
N GLU A 197 -38.22 18.00 -17.58
CA GLU A 197 -39.60 17.59 -17.85
C GLU A 197 -40.30 17.18 -16.55
N GLU A 198 -41.24 18.05 -16.17
CA GLU A 198 -42.35 17.80 -15.27
C GLU A 198 -43.35 16.80 -15.90
N ASP A 199 -44.39 16.47 -15.13
CA ASP A 199 -45.59 15.69 -15.48
C ASP A 199 -45.45 14.15 -15.52
N ASP A 200 -46.10 13.47 -14.57
CA ASP A 200 -47.55 13.19 -14.75
C ASP A 200 -48.17 12.77 -13.40
N GLU A 201 -49.24 13.47 -13.06
CA GLU A 201 -50.18 13.23 -11.98
C GLU A 201 -51.04 11.97 -12.25
N GLU A 202 -51.59 11.40 -11.18
CA GLU A 202 -52.89 10.68 -11.15
C GLU A 202 -53.13 9.44 -12.05
N GLU A 203 -53.13 8.24 -11.41
CA GLU A 203 -54.37 7.52 -11.00
C GLU A 203 -54.07 6.32 -10.09
#